data_AF-A0AAV6XE27-F1
#
_entry.id   AF-A0AAV6XE27-F1
#
_cell.length_a   1.000
_cell.length_b   1.000
_cell.length_c   1.000
_cell.angle_alpha   90.00
_cell.angle_beta   90.00
_cell.angle_gamma   90.00
#
_symmetry.space_group_name_H-M   'P 1'
#
loop_
_entity.id
_entity.type
_entity.pdbx_description
1 polymer ?
#
loop_
_entity_poly.entity_id
_entity_poly.type
_entity_poly.pdbx_seq_one_letter_code
_entity_poly.pdbx_strand_id
1 'polypeptide(L)'
;MVILSFHNLAHLSKLESLFFDARRISFLEMAAFPHSLKKLELSSCEIGPETWNPIEGEFLRLKLLSMKFHDLVCWRAEDVHFPCLETLVPEQIHDLKEIPSDYERLKCDELDS
;
A
#
# COMPACT_ATOMS: atom_id res chain seq x y z
N MET A 1 -17.26 -8.99 9.43
CA MET A 1 -16.32 -8.93 8.31
C MET A 1 -17.13 -8.85 7.03
N VAL A 2 -17.25 -7.67 6.42
CA VAL A 2 -17.99 -7.51 5.15
C VAL A 2 -17.02 -7.88 4.04
N ILE A 3 -17.26 -9.00 3.36
CA ILE A 3 -16.51 -9.35 2.15
C ILE A 3 -17.03 -8.44 1.04
N LEU A 4 -16.43 -7.26 0.91
CA LEU A 4 -16.64 -6.42 -0.27
C LEU A 4 -15.78 -7.00 -1.38
N SER A 5 -16.39 -7.46 -2.47
CA SER A 5 -15.64 -7.77 -3.68
C SER A 5 -14.90 -6.52 -4.15
N PHE A 6 -13.65 -6.65 -4.59
CA PHE A 6 -12.80 -5.53 -5.05
C PHE A 6 -13.49 -4.62 -6.08
N HIS A 7 -14.28 -5.21 -6.98
CA HIS A 7 -15.11 -4.49 -7.96
C HIS A 7 -16.07 -3.47 -7.34
N ASN A 8 -16.54 -3.68 -6.11
CA ASN A 8 -17.43 -2.75 -5.42
C ASN A 8 -16.66 -1.55 -4.85
N LEU A 9 -15.37 -1.71 -4.54
CA LEU A 9 -14.54 -0.65 -3.97
C LEU A 9 -14.25 0.45 -5.00
N ALA A 10 -14.01 0.08 -6.26
CA ALA A 10 -13.76 1.01 -7.35
C ALA A 10 -14.88 2.06 -7.52
N HIS A 11 -16.13 1.68 -7.20
CA HIS A 11 -17.29 2.57 -7.30
C HIS A 11 -17.45 3.52 -6.10
N LEU A 12 -16.71 3.33 -5.02
CA LEU A 12 -16.76 4.17 -3.82
C LEU A 12 -15.87 5.41 -3.99
N SER A 13 -16.21 6.28 -4.95
CA SER A 13 -15.41 7.47 -5.32
C SER A 13 -15.28 8.55 -4.25
N LYS A 14 -15.96 8.38 -3.11
CA LYS A 14 -15.83 9.25 -1.92
C LYS A 14 -15.01 8.60 -0.81
N LEU A 15 -14.55 7.36 -0.98
CA LEU A 15 -13.79 6.66 0.03
C LEU A 15 -12.37 7.23 0.06
N GLU A 16 -12.01 7.84 1.18
CA GLU A 16 -10.68 8.44 1.36
C GLU A 16 -9.77 7.59 2.23
N SER A 17 -10.32 6.67 3.02
CA SER A 17 -9.59 5.78 3.91
C SER A 17 -10.04 4.35 3.69
N LEU A 18 -9.09 3.46 3.43
CA LEU A 18 -9.33 2.03 3.31
C LEU A 18 -8.36 1.29 4.23
N PHE A 19 -8.93 0.52 5.15
CA PHE A 19 -8.21 -0.53 5.85
C PHE A 19 -8.56 -1.85 5.18
N PHE A 20 -7.53 -2.58 4.76
CA PHE A 20 -7.68 -3.85 4.08
C PHE A 20 -6.85 -4.91 4.81
N ASP A 21 -7.55 -5.92 5.33
CA ASP A 21 -6.97 -7.06 6.03
C ASP A 21 -7.46 -8.33 5.34
N ALA A 22 -6.58 -8.94 4.55
CA ALA A 22 -6.88 -10.20 3.88
C ALA A 22 -5.61 -11.02 3.72
N ARG A 23 -5.76 -12.36 3.85
CA ARG A 23 -4.65 -13.30 3.77
C ARG A 23 -3.89 -13.27 2.45
N ARG A 24 -4.53 -12.93 1.32
CA ARG A 24 -3.89 -12.79 0.02
C ARG A 24 -4.54 -11.66 -0.76
N ILE A 25 -3.73 -10.80 -1.37
CA ILE A 25 -4.14 -9.77 -2.32
C ILE A 25 -3.08 -9.66 -3.40
N SER A 26 -3.49 -9.54 -4.66
CA SER A 26 -2.57 -9.28 -5.76
C SER A 26 -2.49 -7.80 -6.11
N PHE A 27 -1.40 -7.37 -6.73
CA PHE A 27 -1.27 -5.99 -7.24
C PHE A 27 -2.41 -5.61 -8.21
N LEU A 28 -2.90 -6.57 -8.99
CA LEU A 28 -4.04 -6.36 -9.89
C LEU A 28 -5.35 -6.10 -9.14
N GLU A 29 -5.52 -6.63 -7.93
CA GLU A 29 -6.69 -6.35 -7.11
C GLU A 29 -6.59 -4.98 -6.43
N MET A 30 -5.38 -4.55 -6.07
CA MET A 30 -5.13 -3.20 -5.55
C MET A 30 -5.42 -2.12 -6.60
N ALA A 31 -5.26 -2.43 -7.89
CA ALA A 31 -5.65 -1.56 -8.99
C ALA A 31 -7.14 -1.18 -9.00
N ALA A 32 -7.99 -2.02 -8.38
CA ALA A 32 -9.42 -1.75 -8.24
C ALA A 32 -9.74 -0.81 -7.07
N PHE A 33 -8.74 -0.36 -6.30
CA PHE A 33 -8.97 0.58 -5.21
C PHE A 33 -9.35 1.97 -5.75
N PRO A 34 -10.28 2.67 -5.10
CA PRO A 34 -10.76 3.95 -5.61
C PRO A 34 -9.65 5.02 -5.59
N HIS A 35 -9.51 5.75 -6.70
CA HIS A 35 -8.53 6.84 -6.84
C HIS A 35 -8.72 8.02 -5.86
N SER A 36 -9.83 8.04 -5.11
CA SER A 36 -10.09 9.02 -4.05
C SER A 36 -9.31 8.77 -2.77
N LEU A 37 -8.66 7.61 -2.64
CA LEU A 37 -7.95 7.23 -1.42
C LEU A 37 -6.80 8.19 -1.08
N LYS A 38 -6.79 8.59 0.18
CA LYS A 38 -5.74 9.36 0.83
C LYS A 38 -5.01 8.55 1.89
N LYS A 39 -5.68 7.55 2.46
CA LYS A 39 -5.12 6.64 3.46
C LYS A 39 -5.37 5.19 3.05
N LEU A 40 -4.31 4.41 3.01
CA LEU A 40 -4.36 2.98 2.74
C LEU A 40 -3.57 2.26 3.83
N GLU A 41 -4.23 1.32 4.49
CA GLU A 41 -3.63 0.44 5.49
C GLU A 41 -3.80 -1.00 5.00
N LEU A 42 -2.69 -1.68 4.77
CA LEU A 42 -2.64 -3.06 4.29
C LEU A 42 -2.11 -3.92 5.43
N SER A 43 -2.97 -4.80 5.98
CA SER A 43 -2.62 -5.69 7.08
C SER A 43 -2.67 -7.15 6.67
N SER A 44 -1.74 -7.95 7.18
CA SER A 44 -1.66 -9.42 7.00
C SER A 44 -1.74 -9.87 5.53
N CYS A 45 -1.28 -9.02 4.62
CA CYS A 45 -1.37 -9.28 3.18
C CYS A 45 -0.18 -10.14 2.74
N GLU A 46 -0.47 -11.27 2.09
CA GLU A 46 0.50 -11.98 1.24
C GLU A 46 0.29 -11.50 -0.18
N ILE A 47 1.33 -10.93 -0.79
CA ILE A 47 1.17 -10.36 -2.12
C ILE A 47 1.32 -11.43 -3.21
N GLY A 48 2.04 -12.51 -2.92
CA GLY A 48 2.32 -13.61 -3.83
C GLY A 48 3.71 -13.48 -4.48
N PRO A 49 4.01 -12.41 -5.23
CA PRO A 49 5.37 -12.07 -5.63
C PRO A 49 6.09 -11.33 -4.49
N GLU A 50 7.36 -11.68 -4.30
CA GLU A 50 8.27 -10.98 -3.39
C GLU A 50 8.53 -9.51 -3.78
N THR A 51 8.06 -9.05 -4.96
CA THR A 51 8.34 -7.71 -5.49
C THR A 51 7.07 -6.93 -5.79
N TRP A 52 6.91 -5.76 -5.16
CA TRP A 52 5.87 -4.79 -5.48
C TRP A 52 6.34 -3.73 -6.47
N ASN A 53 5.69 -3.73 -7.64
CA ASN A 53 5.76 -2.66 -8.63
C ASN A 53 4.38 -2.00 -8.69
N PRO A 54 4.18 -0.80 -8.11
CA PRO A 54 2.94 -0.05 -8.26
C PRO A 54 2.69 0.26 -9.73
N ILE A 55 1.42 0.36 -10.15
CA ILE A 55 1.09 0.74 -11.52
C ILE A 55 1.03 2.27 -11.59
N GLU A 56 1.61 2.84 -12.66
CA GLU A 56 1.58 4.29 -12.90
C GLU A 56 0.14 4.81 -12.92
N GLY A 57 -0.11 5.91 -12.22
CA GLY A 57 -1.44 6.52 -12.13
C GLY A 57 -2.34 5.95 -11.03
N GLU A 58 -1.91 4.91 -10.32
CA GLU A 58 -2.57 4.45 -9.10
C GLU A 58 -2.16 5.33 -7.91
N PHE A 59 -3.04 5.46 -6.91
CA PHE A 59 -2.71 6.13 -5.64
C PHE A 59 -2.24 7.60 -5.71
N LEU A 60 -2.60 8.33 -6.77
CA LEU A 60 -2.19 9.74 -6.99
C LEU A 60 -2.54 10.71 -5.84
N ARG A 61 -3.52 10.36 -5.00
CA ARG A 61 -3.98 11.18 -3.86
C ARG A 61 -3.56 10.61 -2.51
N LEU A 62 -2.86 9.48 -2.50
CA LEU A 62 -2.47 8.78 -1.30
C LEU A 62 -1.43 9.61 -0.53
N LYS A 63 -1.76 9.91 0.72
CA LYS A 63 -0.93 10.66 1.67
C LYS A 63 -0.29 9.75 2.71
N LEU A 64 -1.00 8.72 3.12
CA LEU A 64 -0.52 7.73 4.09
C LEU A 64 -0.64 6.34 3.52
N LEU A 65 0.48 5.62 3.54
CA LEU A 65 0.58 4.20 3.24
C LEU A 65 1.13 3.48 4.48
N SER A 66 0.28 2.69 5.14
CA SER A 66 0.73 1.68 6.11
C SER A 66 0.67 0.32 5.44
N MET A 67 1.74 -0.44 5.60
CA MET A 67 1.90 -1.73 4.95
C MET A 67 2.52 -2.73 5.91
N LYS A 68 1.82 -3.85 6.06
CA LYS A 68 2.25 -5.02 6.81
C LYS A 68 2.15 -6.24 5.90
N PHE A 69 3.26 -6.51 5.23
CA PHE A 69 3.42 -7.63 4.32
C PHE A 69 4.37 -8.66 4.89
N HIS A 70 3.98 -9.93 4.81
CA HIS A 70 4.80 -11.03 5.29
C HIS A 70 5.86 -11.48 4.28
N ASP A 71 5.65 -11.24 2.99
CA ASP A 71 6.43 -11.78 1.89
C ASP A 71 7.04 -10.70 0.98
N LEU A 72 6.95 -9.41 1.33
CA LEU A 72 7.50 -8.33 0.51
C LEU A 72 9.01 -8.19 0.72
N VAL A 73 9.77 -8.45 -0.34
CA VAL A 73 11.24 -8.39 -0.37
C VAL A 73 11.76 -7.16 -1.12
N CYS A 74 11.11 -6.80 -2.22
CA CYS A 74 11.51 -5.66 -3.06
C CYS A 74 10.34 -4.71 -3.27
N TRP A 75 10.51 -3.44 -2.97
CA TRP A 75 9.56 -2.40 -3.35
C TRP A 75 10.20 -1.53 -4.43
N ARG A 76 9.57 -1.45 -5.62
CA ARG A 76 10.05 -0.66 -6.77
C ARG A 76 9.05 0.44 -7.09
N ALA A 77 8.89 1.35 -6.14
CA ALA A 77 8.15 2.58 -6.37
C ALA A 77 9.12 3.72 -6.71
N GLU A 78 8.60 4.66 -7.48
CA GLU A 78 9.22 5.94 -7.87
C GLU A 78 8.21 7.03 -7.56
N ASP A 79 8.66 8.27 -7.33
CA ASP A 79 7.82 9.42 -6.99
C ASP A 79 6.52 9.56 -7.81
N VAL A 80 6.54 9.22 -9.11
CA VAL A 80 5.39 9.20 -10.02
C VAL A 80 4.24 8.28 -9.58
N HIS A 81 4.54 7.22 -8.82
CA HIS A 81 3.56 6.25 -8.34
C HIS A 81 2.81 6.74 -7.10
N PHE A 82 3.44 7.57 -6.27
CA PHE A 82 2.81 8.11 -5.07
C PHE A 82 3.18 9.60 -4.87
N PRO A 83 2.75 10.49 -5.79
CA PRO A 83 3.23 11.88 -5.82
C PRO A 83 2.76 12.73 -4.62
N CYS A 84 1.73 12.27 -3.90
CA CYS A 84 1.20 12.97 -2.73
C CYS A 84 1.58 12.29 -1.40
N LEU A 85 2.46 11.28 -1.40
CA LEU A 85 2.76 10.52 -0.20
C LEU A 85 3.51 11.40 0.80
N GLU A 86 2.95 11.51 2.00
CA GLU A 86 3.48 12.30 3.12
C GLU A 86 3.99 11.39 4.23
N THR A 87 3.48 10.16 4.33
CA THR A 87 3.81 9.23 5.41
C THR A 87 3.84 7.79 4.91
N LEU A 88 4.93 7.09 5.22
CA LEU A 88 5.11 5.67 5.00
C LEU A 88 5.30 4.99 6.36
N VAL A 89 4.48 3.99 6.65
CA VAL A 89 4.57 3.17 7.86
C VAL A 89 4.76 1.71 7.44
N PRO A 90 6.00 1.24 7.30
CA PRO A 90 6.28 -0.17 7.07
C PRO A 90 6.24 -0.91 8.42
N GLU A 91 5.20 -1.70 8.64
CA GLU A 91 4.99 -2.44 9.89
C GLU A 91 5.34 -3.91 9.69
N GLN A 92 6.24 -4.47 10.50
CA GLN A 92 6.55 -5.92 10.49
C GLN A 92 6.92 -6.51 9.11
N ILE A 93 7.58 -5.72 8.25
CA ILE A 93 8.07 -6.19 6.95
C ILE A 93 9.51 -6.69 7.11
N HIS A 94 9.64 -7.96 7.48
CA HIS A 94 10.92 -8.53 7.90
C HIS A 94 11.91 -8.78 6.75
N ASP A 95 11.40 -9.06 5.55
CA ASP A 95 12.23 -9.48 4.41
C ASP A 95 12.50 -8.34 3.40
N LEU A 96 11.96 -7.14 3.64
CA LEU A 96 12.15 -6.00 2.73
C LEU A 96 13.62 -5.57 2.73
N LYS A 97 14.27 -5.74 1.58
CA LYS A 97 15.71 -5.44 1.42
C LYS A 97 16.00 -3.95 1.50
N GLU A 98 15.15 -3.14 0.88
CA GLU A 98 15.38 -1.72 0.72
C GLU A 98 14.04 -1.00 0.46
N ILE A 99 13.92 0.21 1.01
CA ILE A 99 12.86 1.16 0.67
C ILE A 99 13.41 2.02 -0.48
N PRO A 100 12.66 2.31 -1.55
CA PRO A 100 13.15 3.18 -2.61
C PRO A 100 13.57 4.55 -2.06
N SER A 101 14.68 5.08 -2.56
CA SER A 101 15.31 6.31 -2.07
C SER A 101 14.37 7.51 -1.98
N ASP A 102 13.37 7.58 -2.85
CA ASP A 102 12.37 8.65 -2.88
C ASP A 102 11.51 8.69 -1.60
N TYR A 103 11.34 7.52 -0.94
CA TYR A 103 10.46 7.32 0.20
C TYR A 103 11.20 7.15 1.54
N GLU A 104 12.53 7.02 1.54
CA GLU A 104 13.32 6.87 2.77
C GLU A 104 13.04 7.99 3.79
N ARG A 105 12.86 9.23 3.33
CA ARG A 105 12.57 10.37 4.22
C ARG A 105 11.18 10.32 4.88
N LEU A 106 10.26 9.54 4.30
CA LEU A 106 8.84 9.53 4.69
C LEU A 106 8.53 8.41 5.68
N LYS A 107 9.52 7.55 5.96
CA LYS A 107 9.40 6.50 6.95
C LYS A 107 9.18 7.14 8.33
N CYS A 108 8.04 6.84 8.94
CA CYS A 108 7.92 7.06 10.39
C CYS A 108 8.84 6.06 11.08
N ASP A 109 9.70 6.55 11.98
CA ASP A 109 10.41 5.69 12.91
C ASP A 109 9.34 4.95 13.74
N GLU A 110 9.13 3.67 13.47
CA GLU A 110 8.56 2.80 14.49
C GLU A 110 9.57 2.82 15.64
N LEU A 111 9.19 3.53 16.72
CA LEU A 111 9.83 3.45 18.01
C LEU A 111 10.05 1.97 18.34
N ASP A 112 11.33 1.58 18.46
CA ASP A 112 11.76 0.37 19.14
C ASP A 112 10.88 0.16 20.39
N SER A 113 10.12 -0.93 20.44
CA SER A 113 9.51 -1.48 21.67
C SER A 113 9.30 -2.97 21.55
#